data_AF-G5SW59-F1
#
_entry.id   AF-G5SW59-F1
#
_cell.length_a   1.000
_cell.length_b   1.000
_cell.length_c   1.000
_cell.angle_alpha   90.00
_cell.angle_beta   90.00
_cell.angle_gamma   90.00
#
_symmetry.space_group_name_H-M   'P 1'
#
loop_
_entity.id
_entity.type
_entity.pdbx_description
1 polymer ?
#
loop_
_entity_poly.entity_id
_entity_poly.type
_entity_poly.pdbx_seq_one_letter_code
_entity_poly.pdbx_strand_id
1 'polypeptide(L)'
;MEAERNYARFYALLDKLPGADKETLVYQFTNGRTSHLHLMDECEYRSMCDEMQRVAGYDERREKYRREMRKKRSAVLHQMQLLGIDTADWNKVDGFCRDKRIAGKVFRELDGNELYLLLKKLRAIRRKRETDKN
;
A
#
# COMPACT_ATOMS: atom_id res chain seq x y z
N MET A 1 31.17 -16.91 29.42
CA MET A 1 31.29 -15.90 28.35
C MET A 1 29.87 -15.53 27.95
N GLU A 2 29.39 -14.38 28.42
CA GLU A 2 28.13 -13.81 27.91
C GLU A 2 28.38 -13.46 26.44
N ALA A 3 27.72 -14.17 25.52
CA ALA A 3 27.68 -13.73 24.15
C ALA A 3 27.02 -12.34 24.15
N GLU A 4 27.76 -11.29 23.73
CA GLU A 4 27.18 -9.97 23.50
C GLU A 4 26.02 -10.13 22.51
N ARG A 5 24.80 -10.14 23.04
CA ARG A 5 23.61 -10.28 22.22
C ARG A 5 23.41 -8.97 21.45
N ASN A 6 23.50 -9.06 20.13
CA ASN A 6 23.28 -7.93 19.23
C ASN A 6 21.77 -7.73 19.00
N TYR A 7 21.24 -6.60 19.49
CA TYR A 7 19.82 -6.22 19.38
C TYR A 7 19.51 -5.31 18.18
N ALA A 8 20.44 -5.13 17.23
CA ALA A 8 20.24 -4.26 16.07
C ALA A 8 19.00 -4.66 15.24
N ARG A 9 18.72 -5.96 15.10
CA ARG A 9 17.53 -6.46 14.40
C ARG A 9 16.24 -5.97 15.05
N PHE A 10 16.16 -6.06 16.38
CA PHE A 10 15.00 -5.59 17.14
C PHE A 10 14.77 -4.09 16.95
N TYR A 11 15.80 -3.26 17.17
CA TYR A 11 15.65 -1.81 17.06
C TYR A 11 15.34 -1.34 15.63
N ALA A 12 15.91 -2.00 14.61
CA ALA A 12 15.57 -1.73 13.21
C ALA A 12 14.12 -2.07 12.87
N LEU A 13 13.52 -3.06 13.55
CA LEU A 13 12.10 -3.39 13.40
C LEU A 13 11.20 -2.47 14.23
N LEU A 14 11.65 -2.07 15.42
CA LEU A 14 10.91 -1.16 16.29
C LEU A 14 10.70 0.21 15.63
N ASP A 15 11.72 0.73 14.94
CA ASP A 15 11.63 1.98 14.17
C ASP A 15 10.54 1.95 13.08
N LYS A 16 10.21 0.75 12.57
CA LYS A 16 9.18 0.53 11.55
C LYS A 16 7.77 0.34 12.11
N LEU A 17 7.62 0.25 13.43
CA LEU A 17 6.35 -0.02 14.10
C LEU A 17 5.94 1.20 14.96
N PRO A 18 5.40 2.27 14.34
CA PRO A 18 5.00 3.45 15.08
C PRO A 18 3.92 3.11 16.11
N GLY A 19 4.20 3.44 17.38
CA GLY A 19 3.31 3.15 18.51
C GLY A 19 3.62 1.83 19.24
N ALA A 20 4.56 1.03 18.75
CA ALA A 20 5.10 -0.08 19.51
C ALA A 20 6.17 0.41 20.50
N ASP A 21 6.08 -0.05 21.74
CA ASP A 21 7.04 0.24 22.81
C ASP A 21 7.90 -0.99 23.13
N LYS A 22 9.19 -0.76 23.38
CA LYS A 22 10.16 -1.83 23.67
C LYS A 22 9.75 -2.64 24.89
N GLU A 23 9.43 -1.98 25.99
CA GLU A 23 9.17 -2.65 27.26
C GLU A 23 7.89 -3.47 27.20
N THR A 24 6.87 -2.93 26.54
CA THR A 24 5.60 -3.62 26.29
C THR A 24 5.81 -4.88 25.44
N LEU A 25 6.56 -4.79 24.34
CA LEU A 25 6.85 -5.95 23.48
C LEU A 25 7.62 -7.03 24.25
N VAL A 26 8.67 -6.66 24.96
CA VAL A 26 9.47 -7.63 25.74
C VAL A 26 8.61 -8.28 26.83
N TYR A 27 7.77 -7.51 27.53
CA TYR A 27 6.88 -8.03 28.55
C TYR A 27 5.89 -9.04 27.97
N GLN A 28 5.29 -8.75 26.81
CA GLN A 28 4.37 -9.66 26.13
C GLN A 28 5.05 -10.97 25.71
N PHE A 29 6.20 -10.88 25.05
CA PHE A 29 6.90 -12.05 24.50
C PHE A 29 7.66 -12.88 25.54
N THR A 30 7.80 -12.37 26.77
CA THR A 30 8.30 -13.13 27.92
C THR A 30 7.18 -13.57 28.88
N ASN A 31 5.91 -13.46 28.47
CA ASN A 31 4.74 -13.78 29.28
C ASN A 31 4.75 -13.08 30.66
N GLY A 32 5.21 -11.83 30.68
CA GLY A 32 5.26 -10.99 31.87
C GLY A 32 6.48 -11.18 32.77
N ARG A 33 7.48 -11.97 32.34
CA ARG A 33 8.67 -12.26 33.14
C ARG A 33 9.63 -11.08 33.27
N THR A 34 9.78 -10.25 32.23
CA THR A 34 10.72 -9.12 32.20
C THR A 34 10.34 -8.08 31.13
N SER A 35 10.83 -6.85 31.27
CA SER A 35 10.76 -5.80 30.25
C SER A 35 12.12 -5.53 29.57
N HIS A 36 13.17 -6.26 29.95
CA HIS A 36 14.54 -6.05 29.48
C HIS A 36 14.96 -7.11 28.44
N LEU A 37 15.35 -6.65 27.25
CA LEU A 37 15.80 -7.49 26.13
C LEU A 37 16.92 -8.50 26.48
N HIS A 38 17.85 -8.12 27.36
CA HIS A 38 18.97 -8.98 27.78
C HIS A 38 18.56 -10.13 28.69
N LEU A 39 17.36 -10.07 29.27
CA LEU A 39 16.80 -11.11 30.13
C LEU A 39 15.87 -12.07 29.36
N MET A 40 15.62 -11.83 28.07
CA MET A 40 14.84 -12.73 27.22
C MET A 40 15.63 -14.01 26.93
N ASP A 41 14.95 -15.13 26.76
CA ASP A 41 15.53 -16.32 26.15
C ASP A 41 15.74 -16.11 24.64
N GLU A 42 16.60 -16.90 24.01
CA GLU A 42 16.82 -16.81 22.56
C GLU A 42 15.53 -17.11 21.77
N CYS A 43 14.75 -18.10 22.20
CA CYS A 43 13.49 -18.45 21.57
C CYS A 43 12.47 -17.30 21.63
N GLU A 44 12.32 -16.68 22.82
CA GLU A 44 11.42 -15.54 23.02
C GLU A 44 11.85 -14.35 22.14
N TYR A 45 13.16 -14.05 22.09
CA TYR A 45 13.69 -12.96 21.26
C TYR A 45 13.46 -13.20 19.77
N ARG A 46 13.71 -14.43 19.29
CA ARG A 46 13.50 -14.81 17.89
C ARG A 46 12.03 -14.71 17.51
N SER A 47 11.14 -15.30 18.30
CA SER A 47 9.68 -15.24 18.06
C SER A 47 9.17 -13.80 18.04
N MET A 48 9.64 -12.94 18.93
CA MET A 48 9.30 -11.52 18.93
C MET A 48 9.75 -10.82 17.65
N CYS A 49 11.02 -10.97 17.25
CA CYS A 49 11.53 -10.32 16.04
C CYS A 49 10.83 -10.84 14.76
N ASP A 50 10.50 -12.13 14.69
CA ASP A 50 9.82 -12.72 13.55
C ASP A 50 8.40 -12.16 13.41
N GLU A 51 7.68 -11.99 14.54
CA GLU A 51 6.35 -11.38 14.54
C GLU A 51 6.41 -9.89 14.19
N MET A 52 7.35 -9.12 14.78
CA MET A 52 7.57 -7.72 14.42
C MET A 52 7.84 -7.55 12.93
N GLN A 53 8.68 -8.42 12.35
CA GLN A 53 9.00 -8.40 10.93
C GLN A 53 7.77 -8.73 10.07
N ARG A 54 6.91 -9.65 10.51
CA ARG A 54 5.65 -9.99 9.83
C ARG A 54 4.71 -8.79 9.80
N VAL A 55 4.54 -8.10 10.92
CA VAL A 55 3.68 -6.91 11.04
C VAL A 55 4.24 -5.75 10.21
N ALA A 56 5.51 -5.39 10.41
CA ALA A 56 6.15 -4.31 9.64
C ALA A 56 6.09 -4.57 8.13
N GLY A 57 6.35 -5.81 7.70
CA GLY A 57 6.27 -6.20 6.30
C GLY A 57 4.84 -6.20 5.73
N TYR A 58 3.80 -6.38 6.55
CA TYR A 58 2.41 -6.23 6.11
C TYR A 58 2.08 -4.76 5.79
N ASP A 59 2.48 -3.84 6.67
CA ASP A 59 2.23 -2.42 6.49
C ASP A 59 2.99 -1.83 5.29
N GLU A 60 4.27 -2.17 5.12
CA GLU A 60 5.06 -1.76 3.95
C GLU A 60 4.43 -2.24 2.64
N ARG A 61 3.98 -3.50 2.56
CA ARG A 61 3.29 -4.05 1.38
C ARG A 61 1.98 -3.33 1.10
N ARG A 62 1.23 -3.02 2.14
CA ARG A 62 -0.05 -2.30 2.04
C ARG A 62 0.14 -0.86 1.59
N GLU A 63 1.16 -0.16 2.10
CA GLU A 63 1.49 1.20 1.64
C GLU A 63 1.92 1.19 0.17
N LYS A 64 2.80 0.26 -0.22
CA LYS A 64 3.22 0.10 -1.61
C LYS A 64 2.04 -0.13 -2.54
N TYR A 65 1.13 -1.03 -2.18
CA TYR A 65 -0.10 -1.27 -2.94
C TYR A 65 -0.96 -0.01 -3.07
N ARG A 66 -1.19 0.72 -1.96
CA ARG A 66 -1.94 1.98 -1.97
C ARG A 66 -1.31 3.04 -2.87
N ARG A 67 0.02 3.18 -2.81
CA ARG A 67 0.79 4.13 -3.63
C ARG A 67 0.65 3.80 -5.12
N GLU A 68 0.80 2.53 -5.49
CA GLU A 68 0.62 2.07 -6.87
C GLU A 68 -0.81 2.29 -7.37
N MET A 69 -1.82 1.97 -6.56
CA MET A 69 -3.22 2.22 -6.90
C MET A 69 -3.52 3.72 -7.06
N ARG A 70 -2.97 4.58 -6.19
CA ARG A 70 -3.09 6.04 -6.31
C ARG A 70 -2.47 6.53 -7.62
N LYS A 71 -1.29 6.05 -7.98
CA LYS A 71 -0.60 6.39 -9.23
C LYS A 71 -1.43 5.99 -10.45
N LYS A 72 -1.94 4.76 -10.48
CA LYS A 72 -2.81 4.26 -11.57
C LYS A 72 -4.09 5.08 -11.70
N ARG A 73 -4.77 5.36 -10.58
CA ARG A 73 -6.00 6.19 -10.56
C ARG A 73 -5.73 7.60 -11.08
N SER A 74 -4.66 8.24 -10.61
CA SER A 74 -4.26 9.57 -11.07
C SER A 74 -4.00 9.60 -12.57
N ALA A 75 -3.30 8.60 -13.12
CA ALA A 75 -3.03 8.51 -14.55
C ALA A 75 -4.33 8.40 -15.37
N VAL A 76 -5.31 7.63 -14.91
CA VAL A 76 -6.61 7.49 -15.59
C VAL A 76 -7.40 8.80 -15.54
N LEU A 77 -7.53 9.42 -14.35
CA LEU A 77 -8.20 10.71 -14.19
C LEU A 77 -7.57 11.78 -15.09
N HIS A 78 -6.24 11.81 -15.16
CA HIS A 78 -5.56 12.74 -16.05
C HIS A 78 -5.93 12.52 -17.53
N GLN A 79 -6.03 11.27 -18.00
CA GLN A 79 -6.50 11.01 -19.37
C GLN A 79 -7.98 11.37 -19.57
N MET A 80 -8.84 11.17 -18.56
CA MET A 80 -10.24 11.59 -18.62
C MET A 80 -10.34 13.11 -18.76
N GLN A 81 -9.55 13.86 -18.00
CA GLN A 81 -9.49 15.31 -18.07
C GLN A 81 -9.10 15.79 -19.48
N LEU A 82 -8.08 15.17 -20.09
CA LEU A 82 -7.67 15.48 -21.47
C LEU A 82 -8.74 15.14 -22.51
N LEU A 83 -9.68 14.24 -22.20
CA LEU A 83 -10.83 13.93 -23.04
C LEU A 83 -12.02 14.88 -22.83
N GLY A 84 -11.88 15.85 -21.91
CA GLY A 84 -12.91 16.84 -21.58
C GLY A 84 -13.85 16.43 -20.44
N ILE A 85 -13.54 15.36 -19.72
CA ILE A 85 -14.33 14.95 -18.56
C ILE A 85 -13.87 15.77 -17.36
N ASP A 86 -14.82 16.46 -16.73
CA ASP A 86 -14.58 17.19 -15.49
C ASP A 86 -14.37 16.19 -14.34
N THR A 87 -13.11 16.07 -13.90
CA THR A 87 -12.68 15.13 -12.86
C THR A 87 -12.81 15.69 -11.45
N ALA A 88 -13.30 16.92 -11.29
CA ALA A 88 -13.70 17.46 -9.99
C ALA A 88 -15.12 17.00 -9.60
N ASP A 89 -15.96 16.65 -10.57
CA ASP A 89 -17.30 16.09 -10.37
C ASP A 89 -17.29 14.55 -10.46
N TRP A 90 -17.41 13.90 -9.31
CA TRP A 90 -17.42 12.43 -9.22
C TRP A 90 -18.60 11.78 -9.94
N ASN A 91 -19.74 12.47 -10.11
CA ASN A 91 -20.87 11.91 -10.86
C ASN A 91 -20.54 11.79 -12.35
N LYS A 92 -19.78 12.73 -12.91
CA LYS A 92 -19.32 12.67 -14.31
C LYS A 92 -18.29 11.56 -14.50
N VAL A 93 -17.34 11.44 -13.57
CA VAL A 93 -16.32 10.36 -13.60
C VAL A 93 -17.00 8.98 -13.53
N ASP A 94 -17.90 8.78 -12.57
CA ASP A 94 -18.60 7.51 -12.42
C ASP A 94 -19.58 7.25 -13.57
N GLY A 95 -20.28 8.27 -14.05
CA GLY A 95 -21.16 8.16 -15.23
C GLY A 95 -20.39 7.69 -16.47
N PHE A 96 -19.20 8.23 -16.70
CA PHE A 96 -18.32 7.80 -17.79
C PHE A 96 -17.79 6.37 -17.61
N CYS A 97 -17.40 5.98 -16.39
CA CYS A 97 -16.87 4.64 -16.13
C CYS A 97 -17.95 3.55 -16.16
N ARG A 98 -19.18 3.86 -15.73
CA ARG A 98 -20.31 2.91 -15.69
C ARG A 98 -20.73 2.42 -17.08
N ASP A 99 -20.41 3.16 -18.14
CA ASP A 99 -20.64 2.67 -19.49
C ASP A 99 -19.88 1.35 -19.73
N LYS A 100 -20.61 0.29 -20.12
CA LYS A 100 -20.05 -1.04 -20.42
C LYS A 100 -18.98 -1.02 -21.50
N ARG A 101 -19.02 -0.04 -22.42
CA ARG A 101 -18.01 0.16 -23.47
C ARG A 101 -16.72 0.73 -22.89
N ILE A 102 -16.76 1.36 -21.73
CA ILE A 102 -15.62 1.95 -21.03
C ILE A 102 -15.07 1.00 -19.97
N ALA A 103 -15.76 0.83 -18.85
CA ALA A 103 -15.37 -0.07 -17.77
C ALA A 103 -16.53 -0.85 -17.16
N GLY A 104 -17.77 -0.38 -17.28
CA GLY A 104 -18.97 -1.06 -16.75
C GLY A 104 -19.12 -0.99 -15.22
N LYS A 105 -18.30 -0.20 -14.53
CA LYS A 105 -18.27 -0.06 -13.06
C LYS A 105 -18.00 1.39 -12.67
N VAL A 106 -18.31 1.75 -11.43
CA VAL A 106 -17.87 3.04 -10.86
C VAL A 106 -16.35 3.06 -10.71
N PHE A 107 -15.75 4.25 -10.81
CA PHE A 107 -14.30 4.40 -10.86
C PHE A 107 -13.59 3.87 -9.60
N ARG A 108 -14.24 4.04 -8.44
CA ARG A 108 -13.70 3.58 -7.15
C ARG A 108 -13.57 2.06 -7.04
N GLU A 109 -14.40 1.31 -7.77
CA GLU A 109 -14.46 -0.16 -7.74
C GLU A 109 -13.45 -0.81 -8.70
N LEU A 110 -12.79 0.00 -9.54
CA LEU A 110 -11.80 -0.51 -10.47
C LEU A 110 -10.54 -1.01 -9.75
N ASP A 111 -10.17 -2.24 -10.06
CA ASP A 111 -8.93 -2.85 -9.59
C ASP A 111 -7.69 -2.37 -10.39
N GLY A 112 -6.51 -2.84 -10.00
CA GLY A 112 -5.26 -2.42 -10.61
C GLY A 112 -5.08 -2.84 -12.08
N ASN A 113 -5.75 -3.89 -12.54
CA ASN A 113 -5.74 -4.34 -13.93
C ASN A 113 -6.80 -3.59 -14.74
N GLU A 114 -8.00 -3.42 -14.19
CA GLU A 114 -9.08 -2.64 -14.80
C GLU A 114 -8.65 -1.18 -15.04
N LEU A 115 -7.97 -0.55 -14.06
CA LEU A 115 -7.38 0.77 -14.24
C LEU A 115 -6.34 0.82 -15.36
N TYR A 116 -5.52 -0.24 -15.50
CA TYR A 116 -4.51 -0.31 -16.56
C TYR A 116 -5.16 -0.44 -17.96
N LEU A 117 -6.16 -1.32 -18.09
CA LEU A 117 -6.91 -1.50 -19.33
C LEU A 117 -7.68 -0.23 -19.71
N LEU A 118 -8.31 0.42 -18.73
CA LEU A 118 -9.00 1.70 -18.93
C LEU A 118 -8.01 2.77 -19.41
N LEU A 119 -6.85 2.90 -18.76
CA LEU A 119 -5.81 3.85 -19.18
C LEU A 119 -5.39 3.64 -20.64
N LYS A 120 -5.15 2.39 -21.05
CA LYS A 120 -4.80 2.03 -22.42
C LYS A 120 -5.91 2.42 -23.40
N LYS A 121 -7.17 2.16 -23.04
CA LYS A 121 -8.35 2.51 -23.84
C LYS A 121 -8.49 4.03 -24.01
N LEU A 122 -8.37 4.81 -22.94
CA LEU A 122 -8.47 6.28 -23.02
C LEU A 122 -7.37 6.90 -23.89
N ARG A 123 -6.14 6.39 -23.78
CA ARG A 123 -5.03 6.81 -24.66
C ARG A 123 -5.31 6.50 -26.13
N ALA A 124 -5.90 5.34 -26.43
CA ALA A 124 -6.28 4.98 -27.80
C ALA A 124 -7.39 5.89 -28.35
N ILE A 125 -8.43 6.16 -27.55
CA ILE A 125 -9.51 7.09 -27.92
C ILE A 125 -8.94 8.48 -28.20
N ARG A 126 -8.07 8.97 -27.31
CA ARG A 126 -7.44 10.28 -27.47
C ARG A 126 -6.60 10.37 -28.74
N ARG A 127 -5.70 9.40 -28.97
CA ARG A 127 -4.88 9.37 -30.20
C ARG A 127 -5.73 9.38 -31.46
N LYS A 128 -6.82 8.60 -31.49
CA LYS A 128 -7.74 8.60 -32.62
C LYS A 128 -8.36 9.98 -32.85
N ARG A 129 -8.81 10.65 -31.78
CA ARG A 129 -9.34 12.02 -31.87
C ARG A 129 -8.31 13.05 -32.34
N GLU A 130 -7.02 12.85 -32.07
CA GLU A 130 -5.94 13.71 -32.54
C GLU A 130 -5.68 13.49 -34.04
N THR A 131 -5.65 12.23 -34.51
CA THR A 131 -5.53 11.93 -35.95
C THR A 131 -6.72 12.37 -36.77
N ASP A 132 -7.95 12.27 -36.26
CA ASP A 132 -9.17 12.67 -36.98
C ASP A 132 -9.31 14.21 -37.09
N LYS A 133 -8.49 14.98 -36.37
CA LYS A 133 -8.47 16.46 -36.39
C LYS A 133 -7.41 17.05 -37.33
N ASN A 134 -6.46 16.24 -37.80
CA ASN A 134 -5.42 16.62 -38.75
C ASN A 134 -5.84 16.23 -40.18
#